data_AF-A0A0N0TEZ9-F1
#
_entry.id   AF-A0A0N0TEZ9-F1
#
_cell.length_a   1.000
_cell.length_b   1.000
_cell.length_c   1.000
_cell.angle_alpha   90.00
_cell.angle_beta   90.00
_cell.angle_gamma   90.00
#
_symmetry.space_group_name_H-M   'P 1'
#
loop_
_entity.id
_entity.type
_entity.pdbx_description
1 polymer ?
#
loop_
_entity_poly.entity_id
_entity_poly.type
_entity_poly.pdbx_seq_one_letter_code
_entity_poly.pdbx_strand_id
1 'polypeptide(L)' 'HMDDILDEFRQVAATITYHPPRIPLVSTLTGRPTTTDELLTPDYWTDQIRGTVRFTDALTSLHEAGTTTFVE' A
#
# COMPACT_ATOMS: atom_id res chain seq x y z
N HIS A 1 -6.64 -14.77 -14.78
CA HIS A 1 -5.64 -13.68 -14.67
C HIS A 1 -6.01 -12.84 -13.44
N MET A 2 -5.11 -12.07 -12.84
CA MET A 2 -5.47 -11.29 -11.62
C MET A 2 -6.60 -10.29 -11.91
N ASP A 3 -6.66 -9.78 -13.14
CA ASP A 3 -7.69 -8.83 -13.59
C ASP A 3 -9.12 -9.33 -13.38
N ASP A 4 -9.34 -10.65 -13.47
CA ASP A 4 -10.68 -11.25 -13.39
C ASP A 4 -11.33 -11.07 -12.00
N ILE A 5 -10.54 -10.86 -10.95
CA ILE A 5 -11.03 -10.74 -9.57
C ILE A 5 -11.08 -9.30 -9.06
N LEU A 6 -10.58 -8.31 -9.80
CA LEU A 6 -10.37 -6.96 -9.28
C LEU A 6 -11.68 -6.24 -8.97
N ASP A 7 -12.72 -6.47 -9.78
CA ASP A 7 -14.05 -5.89 -9.55
C ASP A 7 -14.69 -6.42 -8.26
N GLU A 8 -14.65 -7.74 -8.06
CA GLU A 8 -15.15 -8.38 -6.84
C GLU A 8 -14.34 -7.94 -5.61
N PHE A 9 -13.02 -7.92 -5.74
CA PHE A 9 -12.14 -7.45 -4.67
C PHE A 9 -12.45 -5.99 -4.29
N ARG A 10 -12.62 -5.11 -5.28
CA ARG A 10 -12.96 -3.70 -5.05
C ARG A 10 -14.31 -3.56 -4.34
N GLN A 11 -15.31 -4.35 -4.73
CA GLN A 11 -16.62 -4.36 -4.08
C GLN A 11 -16.51 -4.73 -2.60
N VAL A 12 -15.73 -5.78 -2.27
CA VAL A 12 -15.48 -6.17 -0.89
C VAL A 12 -14.70 -5.08 -0.14
N ALA A 13 -13.63 -4.54 -0.74
CA ALA A 13 -12.82 -3.47 -0.16
C ALA A 13 -13.67 -2.22 0.16
N ALA A 14 -14.64 -1.88 -0.70
CA ALA A 14 -15.55 -0.75 -0.48
C ALA A 14 -16.49 -0.91 0.74
N THR A 15 -16.62 -2.12 1.30
CA THR A 15 -17.39 -2.36 2.53
C THR A 15 -16.58 -2.15 3.82
N ILE A 16 -15.27 -1.96 3.70
CA ILE A 16 -14.36 -1.81 4.84
C ILE A 16 -14.41 -0.39 5.37
N THR A 17 -14.52 -0.24 6.69
CA THR A 17 -14.30 1.05 7.36
C THR A 17 -12.80 1.24 7.60
N TYR A 18 -12.18 2.07 6.78
CA TYR A 18 -10.77 2.42 6.91
C TYR A 18 -10.53 3.44 8.02
N HIS A 19 -9.40 3.33 8.70
CA HIS A 19 -8.99 4.25 9.76
C HIS A 19 -7.59 4.81 9.46
N PRO A 20 -7.34 6.10 9.74
CA PRO A 20 -6.03 6.70 9.53
C PRO A 20 -4.91 5.90 10.22
N PRO A 21 -3.80 5.58 9.52
CA PRO A 21 -2.69 4.90 10.12
C PRO A 21 -2.03 5.80 11.17
N ARG A 22 -1.72 5.23 12.33
CA ARG A 22 -1.01 5.95 13.41
C ARG A 22 0.50 5.96 13.23
N ILE A 23 1.02 5.03 12.43
CA ILE A 23 2.43 4.88 12.11
C ILE A 23 2.58 5.17 10.60
N PRO A 24 3.55 6.01 10.19
CA PRO A 24 3.80 6.25 8.77
C PRO A 24 4.05 4.96 8.01
N LEU A 25 3.50 4.87 6.81
CA LEU A 25 3.61 3.69 5.94
C LEU A 25 4.33 4.09 4.64
N VAL A 26 5.24 3.22 4.19
CA VAL A 26 5.85 3.29 2.86
C VAL A 26 5.23 2.17 2.03
N SER A 27 4.56 2.55 0.95
CA SER A 27 3.83 1.60 0.11
C SER A 27 4.78 0.83 -0.79
N THR A 28 4.63 -0.50 -0.84
CA THR A 28 5.36 -1.33 -1.80
C THR A 28 4.74 -1.30 -3.20
N LEU A 29 3.58 -0.65 -3.40
CA LEU A 29 3.03 -0.40 -4.74
C LEU A 29 3.74 0.77 -5.42
N THR A 30 4.02 1.84 -4.67
CA THR A 30 4.60 3.09 -5.19
C THR A 30 6.09 3.24 -4.86
N GLY A 31 6.58 2.53 -3.85
CA GLY A 31 7.93 2.65 -3.31
C GLY A 31 8.14 3.92 -2.49
N ARG A 32 7.08 4.60 -2.04
CA ARG A 32 7.13 5.94 -1.41
C ARG A 32 6.25 6.02 -0.16
N PRO A 33 6.47 7.02 0.73
CA PRO A 33 5.54 7.32 1.81
C PRO A 33 4.13 7.54 1.28
N THR A 34 3.14 6.97 1.95
CA THR A 34 1.71 7.14 1.62
C THR A 34 1.11 8.33 2.35
N THR A 35 0.09 8.92 1.75
CA THR A 35 -0.84 9.80 2.45
C THR A 35 -1.92 8.98 3.17
N THR A 36 -2.59 9.59 4.15
CA THR A 36 -3.75 8.95 4.79
C THR A 36 -4.84 8.71 3.76
N ASP A 37 -5.20 9.74 2.98
CA ASP A 37 -6.32 9.66 2.04
C ASP A 37 -6.15 8.55 1.01
N GLU A 38 -4.93 8.29 0.51
CA GLU A 38 -4.66 7.15 -0.38
C GLU A 38 -5.04 5.81 0.26
N LEU A 39 -4.62 5.57 1.51
CA LEU A 39 -4.83 4.30 2.21
C LEU A 39 -6.27 4.05 2.64
N LEU A 40 -7.08 5.11 2.73
CA LEU A 40 -8.49 5.01 3.13
C LEU A 40 -9.43 4.76 1.95
N THR A 41 -8.91 4.38 0.78
CA THR A 41 -9.70 4.07 -0.41
C THR A 41 -9.62 2.59 -0.79
N PRO A 42 -10.71 1.99 -1.29
CA PRO A 42 -10.66 0.64 -1.86
C PRO A 42 -9.75 0.58 -3.10
N ASP A 43 -9.66 1.66 -3.88
CA ASP A 43 -8.88 1.73 -5.12
C ASP A 43 -7.39 1.47 -4.86
N TYR A 44 -6.82 2.01 -3.78
CA TYR A 44 -5.43 1.73 -3.41
C TYR A 44 -5.17 0.24 -3.21
N TRP A 45 -6.08 -0.47 -2.53
CA TRP A 45 -5.90 -1.90 -2.24
C TRP A 45 -6.12 -2.77 -3.48
N THR A 46 -7.05 -2.39 -4.36
CA THR A 46 -7.23 -3.04 -5.66
C THR A 46 -6.01 -2.85 -6.55
N ASP A 47 -5.41 -1.66 -6.56
CA ASP A 47 -4.16 -1.43 -7.29
C ASP A 47 -3.00 -2.19 -6.66
N GLN A 48 -2.97 -2.32 -5.33
CA GLN A 48 -1.90 -3.00 -4.60
C GLN A 48 -1.89 -4.51 -4.87
N ILE A 49 -3.04 -5.18 -4.90
CA ILE A 49 -3.11 -6.62 -5.18
C ILE A 49 -2.75 -6.94 -6.64
N ARG A 50 -2.94 -5.96 -7.56
CA ARG A 50 -2.62 -6.10 -8.98
C ARG A 50 -1.20 -5.68 -9.35
N GLY A 51 -0.68 -4.67 -8.66
CA GLY A 51 0.55 -3.99 -8.99
C GLY A 51 1.81 -4.77 -8.62
N THR A 52 2.92 -4.40 -9.25
CA THR A 52 4.24 -4.95 -8.90
C THR A 52 4.65 -4.52 -7.50
N VAL A 53 5.14 -5.46 -6.69
CA VAL A 53 5.75 -5.17 -5.39
C VAL A 53 7.16 -4.59 -5.59
N ARG A 54 7.30 -3.31 -5.27
CA ARG A 54 8.54 -2.52 -5.30
C ARG A 54 9.24 -2.53 -3.94
N PHE A 55 9.62 -3.72 -3.47
CA PHE A 55 10.19 -3.89 -2.14
C PHE A 55 11.49 -3.08 -1.94
N THR A 56 12.40 -3.14 -2.93
CA THR A 56 13.65 -2.37 -2.89
C THR A 56 13.40 -0.87 -2.83
N ASP A 57 12.48 -0.34 -3.63
CA ASP A 57 12.15 1.09 -3.63
C ASP A 57 11.61 1.53 -2.26
N ALA A 58 10.78 0.70 -1.62
CA ALA A 58 10.26 0.96 -0.28
C ALA A 58 11.38 0.97 0.80
N LEU A 59 12.31 0.01 0.74
CA LEU A 59 13.46 -0.01 1.66
C LEU A 59 14.40 1.18 1.45
N THR A 60 14.65 1.56 0.19
CA THR A 60 15.43 2.77 -0.14
C THR A 60 14.78 4.02 0.45
N SER A 61 13.47 4.19 0.26
CA SER A 61 12.72 5.31 0.86
C SER A 61 12.82 5.34 2.39
N LEU A 62 12.74 4.18 3.05
CA LEU A 62 12.90 4.10 4.51
C LEU A 62 14.32 4.49 4.94
N HIS A 63 15.33 4.02 4.20
CA HIS A 63 16.73 4.33 4.46
C HIS A 63 17.02 5.83 4.27
N GLU A 64 16.52 6.44 3.19
CA GLU A 64 16.62 7.88 2.92
C GLU A 64 15.90 8.72 3.99
N ALA A 65 14.81 8.20 4.57
CA ALA A 65 14.13 8.82 5.71
C ALA A 65 14.87 8.62 7.06
N GLY A 66 16.05 8.00 7.06
CA GLY A 66 16.89 7.82 8.24
C GLY A 66 16.67 6.52 9.01
N THR A 67 15.90 5.57 8.47
CA THR A 67 15.72 4.24 9.09
C THR A 67 17.02 3.43 8.97
N THR A 68 17.54 2.96 10.10
CA THR A 68 18.79 2.18 10.17
C THR A 68 18.60 0.76 10.72
N THR A 69 17.42 0.45 11.26
CA THR A 69 17.10 -0.86 11.83
C THR A 69 15.84 -1.40 11.16
N PHE A 70 15.91 -2.62 10.68
CA PHE A 70 14.82 -3.35 10.03
C PHE A 70 14.64 -4.69 10.74
N VAL A 71 13.38 -5.13 10.90
CA VAL A 71 13.01 -6.39 11.55
C VAL A 71 11.96 -7.07 10.69
N GLU A 72 12.11 -8.38 10.47
CA GLU A 72 11.18 -9.28 9.76
C GLU A 72 10.46 -10.20 10.74
#